data_AF-A0AAJ4BNY7-F1
#
_entry.id   AF-A0AAJ4BNY7-F1
#
_cell.length_a   1.000
_cell.length_b   1.000
_cell.length_c   1.000
_cell.angle_alpha   90.00
_cell.angle_beta   90.00
_cell.angle_gamma   90.00
#
_symmetry.space_group_name_H-M   'P 1'
#
loop_
_entity.id
_entity.type
_entity.pdbx_description
1 polymer ?
#
loop_
_entity_poly.entity_id
_entity_poly.type
_entity_poly.pdbx_seq_one_letter_code
_entity_poly.pdbx_strand_id
1 'polypeptide(L)'
;MNQQATLPLEPRMEEGKAMVIAGVGGHYGKATLGDIPKLWELFDTCIKEIKNRIGGVTYGVCYNATQEEFDYIAGVEVPAKGDVPSNFESIEVPANHYAVFAHYGPVYALSQTYERVMYEWLPTSGYTVAGADFERYSADFDVDKGTGTVEIWLPVKKR
;
A
#
# COMPACT_ATOMS: atom_id res chain seq x y z
N MET A 1 5.32 21.80 9.43
CA MET A 1 4.33 21.22 10.37
C MET A 1 3.74 20.00 9.68
N ASN A 2 3.80 18.82 10.32
CA ASN A 2 3.25 17.61 9.73
C ASN A 2 1.72 17.67 9.81
N GLN A 3 1.06 18.02 8.70
CA GLN A 3 -0.39 18.24 8.64
C GLN A 3 -1.16 16.99 9.07
N GLN A 4 -0.60 15.79 8.84
CA GLN A 4 -1.18 14.53 9.23
C GLN A 4 -1.35 14.36 10.75
N ALA A 5 -0.51 14.97 11.59
CA ALA A 5 -0.56 14.77 13.05
C ALA A 5 -1.80 15.39 13.71
N THR A 6 -2.46 16.33 13.04
CA THR A 6 -3.61 17.08 13.57
C THR A 6 -4.94 16.71 12.94
N LEU A 7 -4.93 15.88 11.88
CA LEU A 7 -6.15 15.49 11.18
C LEU A 7 -6.85 14.31 11.87
N PRO A 8 -8.19 14.33 11.96
CA PRO A 8 -8.96 13.22 12.51
C PRO A 8 -8.81 11.95 11.63
N LEU A 9 -8.63 10.79 12.27
CA LEU A 9 -8.56 9.49 11.62
C LEU A 9 -9.99 8.97 11.37
N GLU A 10 -10.67 9.57 10.40
CA GLU A 10 -12.00 9.14 9.96
C GLU A 10 -11.87 8.38 8.64
N PRO A 11 -11.85 7.03 8.65
CA PRO A 11 -11.73 6.28 7.42
C PRO A 11 -13.01 6.32 6.61
N ARG A 12 -12.84 6.32 5.29
CA ARG A 12 -13.91 5.96 4.36
C ARG A 12 -14.00 4.44 4.30
N MET A 13 -15.20 3.89 4.45
CA MET A 13 -15.42 2.44 4.36
C MET A 13 -15.71 2.06 2.90
N GLU A 14 -15.00 1.08 2.37
CA GLU A 14 -15.05 0.71 0.94
C GLU A 14 -15.13 -0.80 0.72
N GLU A 15 -15.85 -1.20 -0.33
CA GLU A 15 -15.83 -2.57 -0.86
C GLU A 15 -14.70 -2.68 -1.89
N GLY A 16 -13.63 -3.40 -1.55
CA GLY A 16 -12.51 -3.64 -2.43
C GLY A 16 -12.72 -4.86 -3.32
N LYS A 17 -12.36 -4.75 -4.59
CA LYS A 17 -12.34 -5.86 -5.54
C LYS A 17 -11.08 -6.72 -5.34
N ALA A 18 -11.13 -7.96 -5.83
CA ALA A 18 -9.92 -8.76 -5.97
C ALA A 18 -9.00 -8.15 -7.03
N MET A 19 -7.69 -8.18 -6.77
CA MET A 19 -6.66 -7.60 -7.64
C MET A 19 -5.45 -8.52 -7.72
N VAL A 20 -4.76 -8.50 -8.86
CA VAL A 20 -3.43 -9.09 -9.00
C VAL A 20 -2.44 -7.95 -9.12
N ILE A 21 -1.53 -7.83 -8.14
CA ILE A 21 -0.47 -6.82 -8.16
C ILE A 21 0.80 -7.48 -8.66
N ALA A 22 1.37 -6.93 -9.73
CA ALA A 22 2.63 -7.36 -10.33
C ALA A 22 3.71 -6.30 -10.05
N GLY A 23 4.89 -6.72 -9.61
CA GLY A 23 5.89 -5.78 -9.14
C GLY A 23 7.19 -6.41 -8.67
N VAL A 24 7.96 -5.63 -7.92
CA VAL A 24 9.19 -6.09 -7.27
C VAL A 24 8.92 -6.26 -5.78
N GLY A 25 9.39 -7.38 -5.23
CA GLY A 25 9.20 -7.76 -3.84
C GLY A 25 10.44 -7.52 -2.98
N GLY A 26 10.22 -7.38 -1.68
CA GLY A 26 11.27 -7.36 -0.68
C GLY A 26 10.75 -7.80 0.69
N HIS A 27 11.66 -8.21 1.56
CA HIS A 27 11.37 -8.61 2.93
C HIS A 27 11.92 -7.55 3.89
N TYR A 28 11.07 -7.05 4.79
CA TYR A 28 11.36 -5.89 5.62
C TYR A 28 11.02 -6.13 7.08
N GLY A 29 11.83 -5.53 7.95
CA GLY A 29 11.56 -5.42 9.37
C GLY A 29 11.94 -4.04 9.88
N LYS A 30 11.91 -3.84 11.20
CA LYS A 30 12.18 -2.53 11.81
C LYS A 30 13.51 -1.89 11.38
N ALA A 31 14.55 -2.71 11.16
CA ALA A 31 15.88 -2.23 10.77
C ALA A 31 16.00 -1.89 9.27
N THR A 32 15.18 -2.49 8.42
CA THR A 32 15.26 -2.37 6.95
C THR A 32 14.10 -1.57 6.36
N LEU A 33 13.15 -1.09 7.18
CA LEU A 33 12.03 -0.27 6.72
C LEU A 33 12.47 0.95 5.88
N GLY A 34 13.63 1.53 6.21
CA GLY A 34 14.22 2.64 5.46
C GLY A 34 14.71 2.28 4.04
N ASP A 35 14.73 1.00 3.67
CA ASP A 35 15.12 0.52 2.34
C ASP A 35 13.94 0.39 1.37
N ILE A 36 12.69 0.49 1.83
CA ILE A 36 11.50 0.47 0.94
C ILE A 36 11.57 1.52 -0.18
N PRO A 37 12.03 2.77 0.04
CA PRO A 37 12.23 3.72 -1.05
C PRO A 37 13.14 3.20 -2.18
N LYS A 38 14.16 2.39 -1.87
CA LYS A 38 15.04 1.80 -2.89
C LYS A 38 14.32 0.74 -3.72
N LEU A 39 13.34 0.05 -3.15
CA LEU A 39 12.48 -0.89 -3.88
C LEU A 39 11.60 -0.14 -4.88
N TRP A 40 11.04 1.00 -4.47
CA TRP A 40 10.29 1.89 -5.36
C TRP A 40 11.17 2.45 -6.47
N GLU A 41 12.38 2.91 -6.17
CA GLU A 41 13.36 3.33 -7.19
C GLU A 41 13.66 2.21 -8.19
N LEU A 42 13.86 0.98 -7.71
CA LEU A 42 14.03 -0.19 -8.57
C LEU A 42 12.79 -0.42 -9.45
N PHE A 43 11.60 -0.38 -8.85
CA PHE A 43 10.34 -0.56 -9.56
C PHE A 43 10.16 0.46 -10.69
N ASP A 44 10.48 1.73 -10.44
CA ASP A 44 10.37 2.80 -11.45
C ASP A 44 11.24 2.54 -12.68
N THR A 45 12.38 1.85 -12.53
CA THR A 45 13.24 1.50 -13.67
C THR A 45 12.62 0.45 -14.60
N CYS A 46 11.77 -0.43 -14.06
CA CYS A 46 11.27 -1.62 -14.75
C CYS A 46 9.76 -1.66 -14.95
N ILE A 47 8.97 -0.77 -14.33
CA ILE A 47 7.50 -0.70 -14.46
C ILE A 47 7.00 -0.72 -15.91
N LYS A 48 7.76 -0.12 -16.84
CA LYS A 48 7.47 -0.09 -18.29
C LYS A 48 7.46 -1.48 -18.96
N GLU A 49 8.07 -2.49 -18.34
CA GLU A 49 8.08 -3.87 -18.82
C GLU A 49 6.77 -4.59 -18.54
N ILE A 50 6.00 -4.13 -17.54
CA ILE A 50 4.63 -4.60 -17.26
C ILE A 50 3.65 -3.89 -18.19
N LYS A 51 3.51 -4.43 -19.41
CA LYS A 51 2.71 -3.82 -20.48
C LYS A 51 1.20 -3.87 -20.24
N ASN A 52 0.71 -4.99 -19.72
CA ASN A 52 -0.73 -5.22 -19.54
C ASN A 52 -1.16 -4.82 -18.13
N ARG A 53 -1.27 -3.52 -17.89
CA ARG A 53 -1.63 -2.93 -16.59
C ARG A 53 -3.01 -2.30 -16.60
N ILE A 54 -3.69 -2.34 -15.45
CA ILE A 54 -4.98 -1.70 -15.24
C ILE A 54 -4.75 -0.29 -14.69
N GLY A 55 -5.03 0.71 -15.54
CA GLY A 55 -4.89 2.12 -15.16
C GLY A 55 -3.45 2.58 -14.99
N GLY A 56 -3.26 3.62 -14.18
CA GLY A 56 -1.94 4.20 -13.86
C GLY A 56 -1.62 4.24 -12.37
N VAL A 57 -2.45 3.61 -11.54
CA VAL A 57 -2.27 3.56 -10.08
C VAL A 57 -1.17 2.56 -9.75
N THR A 58 -0.30 2.93 -8.81
CA THR A 58 0.69 2.02 -8.23
C THR A 58 0.30 1.66 -6.80
N TYR A 59 0.81 0.52 -6.34
CA TYR A 59 0.44 -0.09 -5.07
C TYR A 59 1.68 -0.50 -4.29
N GLY A 60 1.62 -0.31 -2.98
CA GLY A 60 2.56 -0.86 -2.01
C GLY A 60 1.84 -1.86 -1.11
N VAL A 61 2.04 -3.16 -1.32
CA VAL A 61 1.26 -4.19 -0.62
C VAL A 61 2.07 -4.79 0.51
N CYS A 62 1.59 -4.69 1.75
CA CYS A 62 2.16 -5.33 2.93
C CYS A 62 1.47 -6.67 3.18
N TYR A 63 2.23 -7.77 3.23
CA TYR A 63 1.69 -9.11 3.44
C TYR A 63 2.63 -9.99 4.27
N ASN A 64 2.15 -11.17 4.68
CA ASN A 64 2.87 -12.09 5.57
C ASN A 64 3.41 -11.41 6.86
N ALA A 65 2.69 -10.40 7.35
CA ALA A 65 3.13 -9.61 8.48
C ALA A 65 3.15 -10.42 9.79
N THR A 66 4.28 -10.34 10.48
CA THR A 66 4.50 -10.82 11.84
C THR A 66 4.68 -9.63 12.79
N GLN A 67 5.10 -9.86 14.04
CA GLN A 67 5.40 -8.75 14.96
C GLN A 67 6.66 -7.96 14.57
N GLU A 68 7.58 -8.56 13.82
CA GLU A 68 8.91 -7.98 13.57
C GLU A 68 9.18 -7.72 12.09
N GLU A 69 8.58 -8.52 11.22
CA GLU A 69 8.88 -8.60 9.79
C GLU A 69 7.62 -8.75 8.94
N PHE A 70 7.70 -8.33 7.69
CA PHE A 70 6.65 -8.45 6.68
C PHE A 70 7.27 -8.47 5.27
N ASP A 71 6.53 -9.01 4.32
CA ASP A 71 6.85 -8.92 2.91
C ASP A 71 6.16 -7.69 2.29
N TYR A 72 6.81 -7.05 1.32
CA TYR A 72 6.28 -5.88 0.64
C TYR A 72 6.47 -5.99 -0.87
N ILE A 73 5.44 -5.66 -1.65
CA ILE A 73 5.53 -5.51 -3.11
C ILE A 73 5.21 -4.08 -3.52
N ALA A 74 6.12 -3.44 -4.26
CA ALA A 74 5.84 -2.24 -5.04
C ALA A 74 5.43 -2.66 -6.45
N GLY A 75 4.21 -2.31 -6.89
CA GLY A 75 3.63 -2.88 -8.09
C GLY A 75 2.49 -2.10 -8.73
N VAL A 76 1.95 -2.67 -9.82
CA VAL A 76 0.75 -2.22 -10.54
C VAL A 76 -0.27 -3.35 -10.63
N GLU A 77 -1.55 -2.99 -10.74
CA GLU A 77 -2.61 -3.96 -11.00
C GLU A 77 -2.51 -4.50 -12.44
N VAL A 78 -2.60 -5.82 -12.60
CA VAL A 78 -2.68 -6.51 -13.90
C VAL A 78 -3.98 -7.33 -14.00
N PRO A 79 -4.50 -7.61 -15.21
CA PRO A 79 -5.78 -8.32 -15.36
C PRO A 79 -5.80 -9.73 -14.77
N ALA A 80 -4.71 -10.48 -14.90
CA ALA A 80 -4.56 -11.81 -14.34
C ALA A 80 -3.10 -12.14 -14.05
N LYS A 81 -2.89 -13.19 -13.23
CA LYS A 81 -1.55 -13.70 -12.92
C LYS A 81 -0.74 -14.14 -14.15
N GLY A 82 -1.41 -14.55 -15.23
CA GLY A 82 -0.77 -14.90 -16.50
C GLY A 82 -0.18 -13.70 -17.25
N ASP A 83 -0.55 -12.47 -16.88
CA ASP A 83 -0.03 -11.23 -17.47
C ASP A 83 1.24 -10.71 -16.77
N VAL A 84 1.65 -11.35 -15.67
CA VAL A 84 2.86 -11.01 -14.93
C VAL A 84 4.09 -11.44 -15.74
N PRO A 85 5.00 -10.53 -16.11
CA PRO A 85 6.21 -10.93 -16.81
C PRO A 85 7.12 -11.76 -15.89
N SER A 86 7.88 -12.70 -16.44
CA SER A 86 8.62 -13.71 -15.67
C SER A 86 9.70 -13.15 -14.73
N ASN A 87 10.13 -11.92 -14.94
CA ASN A 87 11.11 -11.22 -14.10
C ASN A 87 10.47 -10.43 -12.94
N PHE A 88 9.15 -10.51 -12.75
CA PHE A 88 8.42 -9.85 -11.68
C PHE A 88 7.78 -10.85 -10.72
N GLU A 89 7.57 -10.39 -9.50
CA GLU A 89 6.77 -11.06 -8.49
C GLU A 89 5.30 -10.63 -8.63
N SER A 90 4.42 -11.39 -8.00
CA SER A 90 3.01 -11.02 -7.91
C SER A 90 2.35 -11.48 -6.63
N ILE A 91 1.33 -10.74 -6.22
CA ILE A 91 0.43 -11.08 -5.12
C ILE A 91 -1.02 -10.93 -5.56
N GLU A 92 -1.85 -11.89 -5.14
CA GLU A 92 -3.30 -11.81 -5.28
C GLU A 92 -3.87 -11.19 -4.01
N VAL A 93 -4.47 -10.01 -4.13
CA VAL A 93 -5.19 -9.32 -3.06
C VAL A 93 -6.66 -9.71 -3.18
N PRO A 94 -7.23 -10.45 -2.22
CA PRO A 94 -8.63 -10.86 -2.28
C PRO A 94 -9.57 -9.67 -2.05
N ALA A 95 -10.79 -9.78 -2.58
CA ALA A 95 -11.86 -8.83 -2.28
C ALA A 95 -12.11 -8.79 -0.76
N ASN A 96 -12.17 -7.59 -0.20
CA ASN A 96 -12.35 -7.35 1.23
C ASN A 96 -13.12 -6.06 1.46
N HIS A 97 -13.62 -5.89 2.68
CA HIS A 97 -14.07 -4.60 3.17
C HIS A 97 -12.87 -3.82 3.73
N TYR A 98 -12.73 -2.55 3.37
CA TYR A 98 -11.57 -1.73 3.72
C TYR A 98 -11.97 -0.50 4.53
N ALA A 99 -11.14 -0.18 5.52
CA ALA A 99 -11.06 1.16 6.10
C ALA A 99 -9.95 1.92 5.35
N VAL A 100 -10.35 2.97 4.64
CA VAL A 100 -9.46 3.75 3.76
C VAL A 100 -9.10 5.07 4.41
N PHE A 101 -7.81 5.30 4.63
CA PHE A 101 -7.27 6.51 5.24
C PHE A 101 -6.49 7.31 4.21
N ALA A 102 -6.93 8.54 3.93
CA ALA A 102 -6.15 9.46 3.12
C ALA A 102 -4.90 9.91 3.87
N HIS A 103 -3.76 9.89 3.19
CA HIS A 103 -2.52 10.47 3.68
C HIS A 103 -2.37 11.89 3.13
N TYR A 104 -2.11 12.83 4.03
CA TYR A 104 -1.86 14.23 3.73
C TYR A 104 -0.45 14.59 4.15
N GLY A 105 0.30 15.12 3.18
CA GLY A 105 1.69 15.49 3.37
C GLY A 105 2.62 14.61 2.58
N PRO A 106 3.92 14.67 2.90
CA PRO A 106 4.94 13.99 2.12
C PRO A 106 4.98 12.50 2.43
N VAL A 107 5.18 11.68 1.40
CA VAL A 107 5.17 10.21 1.49
C VAL A 107 6.15 9.65 2.54
N TYR A 108 7.25 10.33 2.84
CA TYR A 108 8.17 9.90 3.91
C TYR A 108 7.54 9.92 5.32
N ALA A 109 6.40 10.61 5.50
CA ALA A 109 5.61 10.64 6.72
C ALA A 109 4.45 9.62 6.71
N LEU A 110 4.34 8.78 5.67
CA LEU A 110 3.29 7.76 5.55
C LEU A 110 3.35 6.75 6.70
N SER A 111 4.54 6.39 7.17
CA SER A 111 4.75 5.52 8.34
C SER A 111 4.08 6.06 9.61
N GLN A 112 4.06 7.38 9.81
CA GLN A 112 3.35 8.00 10.93
C GLN A 112 1.84 7.85 10.79
N THR A 113 1.32 7.84 9.55
CA THR A 113 -0.11 7.55 9.32
C THR A 113 -0.43 6.10 9.67
N TYR A 114 0.43 5.16 9.28
CA TYR A 114 0.31 3.76 9.66
C TYR A 114 0.30 3.59 11.18
N GLU A 115 1.24 4.20 11.90
CA GLU A 115 1.29 4.15 13.37
C GLU A 115 -0.04 4.63 13.98
N ARG A 116 -0.55 5.76 13.50
CA ARG A 116 -1.83 6.31 13.96
C ARG A 116 -3.00 5.37 13.66
N VAL A 117 -3.08 4.80 12.46
CA VAL A 117 -4.12 3.84 12.08
C VAL A 117 -4.07 2.60 12.97
N MET A 118 -2.89 2.04 13.21
CA MET A 118 -2.72 0.78 13.95
C MET A 118 -2.83 0.95 15.47
N TYR A 119 -2.38 2.06 16.03
CA TYR A 119 -2.30 2.24 17.49
C TYR A 119 -3.34 3.22 18.07
N GLU A 120 -3.92 4.13 17.27
CA GLU A 120 -4.98 5.03 17.73
C GLU A 120 -6.36 4.54 17.28
N TRP A 121 -6.55 4.33 15.98
CA TRP A 121 -7.87 4.02 15.42
C TRP A 121 -8.25 2.54 15.61
N LEU A 122 -7.42 1.62 15.11
CA LEU A 122 -7.75 0.20 15.06
C LEU A 122 -8.13 -0.41 16.43
N PRO A 123 -7.46 -0.09 17.57
CA PRO A 123 -7.81 -0.68 18.86
C PRO A 123 -9.22 -0.34 19.33
N THR A 124 -9.74 0.83 18.97
CA THR A 124 -11.04 1.35 19.41
C THR A 124 -12.14 1.27 18.34
N SER A 125 -11.80 0.89 17.11
CA SER A 125 -12.72 0.93 15.95
C SER A 125 -13.82 -0.12 15.92
N GLY A 126 -13.71 -1.19 16.73
CA GLY A 126 -14.59 -2.35 16.65
C GLY A 126 -14.29 -3.29 15.47
N TYR A 127 -13.18 -3.06 14.76
CA TYR A 127 -12.69 -3.92 13.67
C TYR A 127 -11.40 -4.65 14.04
N THR A 128 -11.08 -5.70 13.29
CA THR A 128 -9.78 -6.36 13.28
C THR A 128 -9.30 -6.52 11.84
N VAL A 129 -7.98 -6.63 11.66
CA VAL A 129 -7.35 -6.77 10.33
C VAL A 129 -7.73 -8.11 9.72
N ALA A 130 -8.08 -8.08 8.43
CA ALA A 130 -8.62 -9.24 7.71
C ALA A 130 -7.70 -9.80 6.62
N GLY A 131 -6.51 -9.21 6.40
CA GLY A 131 -5.56 -9.66 5.39
C GLY A 131 -4.43 -8.68 5.14
N ALA A 132 -3.85 -8.75 3.94
CA ALA A 132 -2.84 -7.83 3.45
C ALA A 132 -3.41 -6.42 3.25
N ASP A 133 -2.79 -5.43 3.89
CA ASP A 133 -3.07 -4.03 3.63
C ASP A 133 -2.25 -3.51 2.44
N PHE A 134 -2.68 -2.38 1.89
CA PHE A 134 -1.92 -1.76 0.81
C PHE A 134 -2.02 -0.24 0.82
N GLU A 135 -0.97 0.36 0.32
CA GLU A 135 -0.88 1.76 -0.07
C GLU A 135 -1.34 1.88 -1.52
N ARG A 136 -2.15 2.90 -1.82
CA ARG A 136 -2.63 3.21 -3.17
C ARG A 136 -2.19 4.61 -3.57
N TYR A 137 -1.41 4.71 -4.63
CA TYR A 137 -0.87 5.94 -5.17
C TYR A 137 -1.60 6.32 -6.46
N SER A 138 -2.12 7.54 -6.56
CA SER A 138 -2.83 7.99 -7.76
C SER A 138 -1.93 8.02 -8.99
N ALA A 139 -2.52 7.99 -10.19
CA ALA A 139 -1.76 7.93 -11.43
C ALA A 139 -0.91 9.18 -11.72
N ASP A 140 -1.20 10.29 -11.06
CA ASP A 140 -0.46 11.55 -11.09
C ASP A 140 0.47 11.75 -9.87
N PHE A 141 0.64 10.70 -9.05
CA PHE A 141 1.55 10.72 -7.93
C PHE A 141 2.99 10.91 -8.40
N ASP A 142 3.64 11.94 -7.84
CA ASP A 142 5.02 12.29 -8.13
C ASP A 142 5.63 12.90 -6.87
N VAL A 143 6.60 12.20 -6.28
CA VAL A 143 7.22 12.58 -5.01
C VAL A 143 8.00 13.88 -5.12
N ASP A 144 8.65 14.14 -6.27
CA ASP A 144 9.48 15.32 -6.50
C ASP A 144 8.62 16.57 -6.74
N LYS A 145 7.49 16.40 -7.43
CA LYS A 145 6.52 17.48 -7.68
C LYS A 145 5.54 17.69 -6.53
N GLY A 146 5.43 16.73 -5.61
CA GLY A 146 4.45 16.74 -4.54
C GLY A 146 3.01 16.68 -5.05
N THR A 147 2.77 15.98 -6.17
CA THR A 147 1.44 15.81 -6.77
C THR A 147 0.86 14.44 -6.49
N GLY A 148 -0.44 14.28 -6.75
CA GLY A 148 -1.20 13.06 -6.51
C GLY A 148 -1.57 12.83 -5.05
N THR A 149 -2.17 11.67 -4.80
CA THR A 149 -2.72 11.27 -3.51
C THR A 149 -2.22 9.90 -3.11
N VAL A 150 -2.06 9.69 -1.81
CA VAL A 150 -1.74 8.39 -1.22
C VAL A 150 -2.86 8.01 -0.24
N GLU A 151 -3.33 6.78 -0.32
CA GLU A 151 -4.30 6.21 0.60
C GLU A 151 -3.76 4.92 1.21
N ILE A 152 -4.02 4.69 2.50
CA ILE A 152 -3.81 3.40 3.17
C ILE A 152 -5.14 2.66 3.17
N TRP A 153 -5.16 1.46 2.61
CA TRP A 153 -6.30 0.58 2.54
C TRP A 153 -6.08 -0.60 3.49
N LEU A 154 -6.70 -0.51 4.68
CA LEU A 154 -6.62 -1.54 5.71
C LEU A 154 -7.81 -2.50 5.57
N PRO A 155 -7.62 -3.80 5.23
CA PRO A 155 -8.72 -4.76 5.17
C PRO A 155 -9.22 -5.04 6.59
N VAL A 156 -10.52 -4.92 6.78
CA VAL A 156 -11.14 -5.00 8.10
C VAL A 156 -12.36 -5.91 8.13
N LYS A 157 -12.55 -6.60 9.24
CA LYS A 157 -13.78 -7.31 9.60
C LYS A 157 -14.26 -6.83 10.97
N LYS A 158 -15.58 -6.78 11.17
CA LYS A 158 -16.15 -6.48 12.50
C LYS A 158 -15.68 -7.53 13.51
N ARG A 159 -15.36 -7.09 14.72
CA ARG A 159 -15.05 -7.99 15.85
C ARG A 159 -16.30 -8.73 16.32
#